data_AF-R5B5A9-F1
#
_entry.id   AF-R5B5A9-F1
#
_cell.length_a   1.000
_cell.length_b   1.000
_cell.length_c   1.000
_cell.angle_alpha   90.00
_cell.angle_beta   90.00
_cell.angle_gamma   90.00
#
_symmetry.space_group_name_H-M   'P 1'
#
loop_
_entity.id
_entity.type
_entity.pdbx_description
1 polymer ?
#
loop_
_entity_poly.entity_id
_entity_poly.type
_entity_poly.pdbx_seq_one_letter_code
_entity_poly.pdbx_strand_id
1 'polypeptide(L)'
;MAVAAGLPLAYFFVFNDDQKGRINAFLNPELDVQGSGYNVMQSKIAIGSGQLYGKGYFSSGTLAQLRFVPERHTDFVFAGIVEGVGFVGGVLLIVAFFLLIFRWIWIAMHAKDYFGMCLVAGCAGMLLAHVFENIGMTIGLMPVTGIPLPFISYGGSNLLTNMIAVGIVENVWMRRPEKK
;
A
#
# COMPACT_ATOMS: atom_id res chain seq x y z
N MET A 1 17.43 -4.79 22.33
CA MET A 1 17.01 -5.85 23.29
C MET A 1 15.68 -5.55 23.96
N ALA A 2 15.33 -4.31 24.33
CA ALA A 2 14.01 -3.97 24.88
C ALA A 2 12.82 -4.20 23.90
N VAL A 3 13.02 -3.97 22.60
CA VAL A 3 11.99 -4.17 21.57
C VAL A 3 11.63 -5.65 21.37
N ALA A 4 12.59 -6.56 21.57
CA ALA A 4 12.38 -8.01 21.38
C ALA A 4 11.58 -8.65 22.53
N ALA A 5 11.67 -8.11 23.75
CA ALA A 5 10.92 -8.60 24.91
C ALA A 5 9.51 -8.00 25.02
N GLY A 6 9.27 -6.81 24.45
CA GLY A 6 7.95 -6.17 24.46
C GLY A 6 6.91 -6.87 23.58
N LEU A 7 7.33 -7.47 22.47
CA LEU A 7 6.47 -8.16 21.51
C LEU A 7 5.69 -9.36 22.11
N PRO A 8 6.32 -10.32 22.82
CA PRO A 8 5.58 -11.42 23.45
C PRO A 8 4.72 -10.95 24.64
N LEU A 9 5.15 -9.95 25.42
CA LEU A 9 4.36 -9.40 26.53
C LEU A 9 3.09 -8.68 26.06
N ALA A 10 3.18 -7.89 24.98
CA ALA A 10 2.01 -7.27 24.36
C ALA A 10 1.05 -8.31 23.76
N TYR A 11 1.60 -9.41 23.22
CA TYR A 11 0.78 -10.49 22.66
C TYR A 11 -0.11 -11.19 23.68
N PHE A 12 0.42 -11.48 24.88
CA PHE A 12 -0.36 -12.15 25.91
C PHE A 12 -1.27 -11.22 26.72
N PHE A 13 -0.87 -9.97 26.95
CA PHE A 13 -1.56 -9.07 27.90
C PHE A 13 -2.33 -7.90 27.26
N VAL A 14 -2.08 -7.54 26.01
CA VAL A 14 -2.66 -6.32 25.38
C VAL A 14 -3.61 -6.65 24.23
N PHE A 15 -3.36 -7.70 23.46
CA PHE A 15 -4.18 -8.01 22.29
C PHE A 15 -5.45 -8.80 22.63
N ASN A 16 -6.58 -8.33 22.11
CA ASN A 16 -7.85 -9.07 22.09
C ASN A 16 -7.76 -10.28 21.16
N ASP A 17 -8.67 -11.24 21.32
CA ASP A 17 -8.65 -12.49 20.55
C ASP A 17 -8.73 -12.27 19.02
N ASP A 18 -9.43 -11.21 18.57
CA ASP A 18 -9.45 -10.80 17.16
C ASP A 18 -8.07 -10.32 16.64
N GLN A 19 -7.33 -9.58 17.48
CA GLN A 19 -6.00 -9.07 17.12
C GLN A 19 -4.97 -10.20 17.11
N LYS A 20 -5.07 -11.14 18.06
CA LYS A 20 -4.30 -12.39 18.04
C LYS A 20 -4.63 -13.23 16.82
N GLY A 21 -5.89 -13.27 16.41
CA GLY A 21 -6.34 -13.92 15.17
C GLY A 21 -5.61 -13.39 13.93
N ARG A 22 -5.47 -12.08 13.78
CA ARG A 22 -4.72 -11.47 12.66
C ARG A 22 -3.22 -11.78 12.69
N ILE A 23 -2.62 -11.80 13.88
CA ILE A 23 -1.20 -12.18 14.06
C ILE A 23 -1.00 -13.66 13.71
N ASN A 24 -1.89 -14.54 14.17
CA ASN A 24 -1.83 -15.97 13.88
C ASN A 24 -2.12 -16.28 12.41
N ALA A 25 -3.06 -15.57 11.77
CA ALA A 25 -3.31 -15.68 10.33
C ALA A 25 -2.13 -15.16 9.50
N PHE A 26 -1.39 -14.16 9.99
CA PHE A 26 -0.16 -13.72 9.36
C PHE A 26 0.98 -14.74 9.51
N LEU A 27 1.16 -15.32 10.70
CA LEU A 27 2.21 -16.30 10.99
C LEU A 27 1.95 -17.67 10.37
N ASN A 28 0.69 -18.09 10.30
CA ASN A 28 0.23 -19.35 9.70
C ASN A 28 -0.96 -19.09 8.75
N PRO A 29 -0.70 -18.61 7.51
CA PRO A 29 -1.73 -18.31 6.53
C PRO A 29 -2.59 -19.53 6.14
N GLU A 30 -2.05 -20.74 6.29
CA GLU A 30 -2.72 -22.01 5.94
C GLU A 30 -3.89 -22.35 6.88
N LEU A 31 -3.94 -21.74 8.08
CA LEU A 31 -5.03 -21.96 9.04
C LEU A 31 -6.28 -21.12 8.74
N ASP A 32 -6.15 -20.05 7.93
CA ASP A 32 -7.23 -19.12 7.61
C ASP A 32 -7.69 -19.27 6.15
N VAL A 33 -8.41 -20.37 5.89
CA VAL A 33 -8.83 -20.81 4.54
C VAL A 33 -9.95 -19.96 3.91
N GLN A 34 -10.62 -19.09 4.68
CA GLN A 34 -11.72 -18.25 4.19
C GLN A 34 -11.56 -16.75 4.51
N GLY A 35 -10.60 -16.36 5.34
CA GLY A 35 -10.39 -14.98 5.75
C GLY A 35 -9.26 -14.27 5.01
N SER A 36 -8.53 -13.47 5.77
CA SER A 36 -7.44 -12.62 5.28
C SER A 36 -6.24 -13.41 4.77
N GLY A 37 -5.95 -14.58 5.36
CA GLY A 37 -4.88 -15.47 4.93
C GLY A 37 -5.10 -16.01 3.51
N TYR A 38 -6.33 -16.38 3.19
CA TYR A 38 -6.73 -16.81 1.86
C TYR A 38 -6.49 -15.73 0.79
N ASN A 39 -6.89 -14.48 1.07
CA ASN A 39 -6.68 -13.35 0.15
C ASN A 39 -5.19 -13.09 -0.12
N VAL A 40 -4.33 -13.17 0.92
CA VAL A 40 -2.87 -13.03 0.76
C VAL A 40 -2.30 -14.17 -0.07
N MET A 41 -2.73 -15.41 0.15
CA MET A 41 -2.27 -16.57 -0.63
C MET A 41 -2.66 -16.44 -2.10
N GLN A 42 -3.91 -16.08 -2.39
CA GLN A 42 -4.38 -15.84 -3.76
C GLN A 42 -3.66 -14.65 -4.42
N SER A 43 -3.41 -13.57 -3.67
CA SER A 43 -2.63 -12.42 -4.14
C SER A 43 -1.22 -12.83 -4.58
N LYS A 44 -0.51 -13.64 -3.77
CA LYS A 44 0.81 -14.16 -4.12
C LYS A 44 0.79 -15.00 -5.40
N ILE A 45 -0.20 -15.88 -5.54
CA ILE A 45 -0.37 -16.71 -6.74
C ILE A 45 -0.66 -15.84 -7.97
N ALA A 46 -1.54 -14.84 -7.84
CA ALA A 46 -1.88 -13.91 -8.93
C ALA A 46 -0.64 -13.14 -9.41
N ILE A 47 0.12 -12.56 -8.48
CA ILE A 47 1.39 -11.87 -8.75
C ILE A 47 2.38 -12.80 -9.47
N GLY A 48 2.59 -14.02 -8.94
CA GLY A 48 3.48 -15.01 -9.56
C GLY A 48 3.03 -15.44 -10.95
N SER A 49 1.72 -15.48 -11.19
CA SER A 49 1.16 -15.86 -12.48
C SER A 49 1.24 -14.77 -13.55
N GLY A 50 1.49 -13.51 -13.17
CA GLY A 50 1.59 -12.37 -14.08
C GLY A 50 2.78 -12.41 -15.03
N GLN A 51 3.78 -13.27 -14.81
CA GLN A 51 4.99 -13.37 -15.65
C GLN A 51 5.63 -11.98 -15.91
N LEU A 52 6.41 -11.81 -16.98
CA LEU A 52 7.07 -10.53 -17.28
C LEU A 52 6.12 -9.47 -17.85
N TYR A 53 5.24 -9.86 -18.78
CA TYR A 53 4.38 -8.95 -19.57
C TYR A 53 2.89 -9.01 -19.23
N GLY A 54 2.51 -9.83 -18.24
CA GLY A 54 1.12 -9.96 -17.82
C GLY A 54 0.35 -10.97 -18.66
N LYS A 55 -0.84 -11.32 -18.18
CA LYS A 55 -1.81 -12.12 -18.93
C LYS A 55 -2.75 -11.28 -19.79
N GLY A 56 -2.68 -9.94 -19.69
CA GLY A 56 -3.59 -8.99 -20.32
C GLY A 56 -4.75 -8.62 -19.38
N TYR A 57 -4.98 -7.31 -19.20
CA TYR A 57 -5.96 -6.78 -18.26
C TYR A 57 -7.42 -7.16 -18.59
N PHE A 58 -7.71 -7.43 -19.87
CA PHE A 58 -9.03 -7.80 -20.41
C PHE A 58 -9.11 -9.25 -20.89
N SER A 59 -8.07 -10.05 -20.69
CA SER A 59 -8.05 -11.44 -21.12
C SER A 59 -8.97 -12.29 -20.26
N SER A 60 -9.86 -13.05 -20.90
CA SER A 60 -10.77 -14.00 -20.24
C SER A 60 -9.95 -15.08 -19.51
N GLY A 61 -10.01 -15.13 -18.17
CA GLY A 61 -9.37 -16.19 -17.37
C GLY A 61 -8.33 -15.74 -16.34
N THR A 62 -8.14 -14.44 -16.16
CA THR A 62 -7.30 -13.86 -15.08
C THR A 62 -7.91 -14.24 -13.72
N LEU A 63 -7.12 -14.71 -12.75
CA LEU A 63 -7.59 -15.12 -11.39
C LEU A 63 -8.39 -14.01 -10.72
N ALA A 64 -8.01 -12.79 -11.05
CA ALA A 64 -8.63 -11.58 -10.58
C ALA A 64 -10.02 -11.31 -11.24
N GLN A 65 -10.35 -11.89 -12.40
CA GLN A 65 -11.66 -11.84 -13.06
C GLN A 65 -12.60 -12.97 -12.57
N LEU A 66 -12.02 -14.08 -12.09
CA LEU A 66 -12.74 -15.25 -11.58
C LEU A 66 -13.19 -15.14 -10.10
N ARG A 67 -13.17 -13.93 -9.50
CA ARG A 67 -13.61 -13.65 -8.12
C ARG A 67 -12.90 -14.44 -7.00
N PHE A 68 -11.72 -14.99 -7.25
CA PHE A 68 -10.95 -15.70 -6.21
C PHE A 68 -10.31 -14.75 -5.16
N VAL A 69 -10.27 -13.44 -5.41
CA VAL A 69 -9.90 -12.40 -4.42
C VAL A 69 -11.09 -11.46 -4.23
N PRO A 70 -11.95 -11.66 -3.22
CA PRO A 70 -13.13 -10.83 -2.99
C PRO A 70 -12.84 -9.32 -2.87
N GLU A 71 -11.70 -8.94 -2.30
CA GLU A 71 -11.28 -7.53 -2.10
C GLU A 71 -10.25 -7.05 -3.15
N ARG A 72 -10.39 -7.48 -4.41
CA ARG A 72 -9.46 -7.11 -5.50
C ARG A 72 -9.46 -5.60 -5.78
N HIS A 73 -10.61 -4.93 -5.69
CA HIS A 73 -10.75 -3.55 -6.16
C HIS A 73 -10.29 -2.50 -5.14
N THR A 74 -10.12 -2.90 -3.89
CA THR A 74 -9.82 -2.05 -2.73
C THR A 74 -8.39 -2.34 -2.26
N ASP A 75 -8.17 -3.47 -1.61
CA ASP A 75 -6.97 -3.71 -0.81
C ASP A 75 -5.91 -4.52 -1.55
N PHE A 76 -6.33 -5.36 -2.52
CA PHE A 76 -5.44 -6.21 -3.32
C PHE A 76 -5.31 -5.77 -4.78
N VAL A 77 -5.52 -4.47 -5.06
CA VAL A 77 -5.49 -3.93 -6.43
C VAL A 77 -4.13 -4.13 -7.10
N PHE A 78 -3.05 -4.06 -6.33
CA PHE A 78 -1.68 -4.27 -6.82
C PHE A 78 -1.52 -5.66 -7.43
N ALA A 79 -2.03 -6.71 -6.78
CA ALA A 79 -1.97 -8.07 -7.29
C ALA A 79 -2.71 -8.21 -8.63
N GLY A 80 -3.86 -7.56 -8.76
CA GLY A 80 -4.62 -7.53 -10.00
C GLY A 80 -3.92 -6.77 -11.14
N ILE A 81 -3.16 -5.72 -10.83
CA ILE A 81 -2.36 -4.97 -11.82
C ILE A 81 -1.17 -5.80 -12.27
N VAL A 82 -0.45 -6.44 -11.35
CA VAL A 82 0.70 -7.27 -11.69
C VAL A 82 0.28 -8.52 -12.45
N GLU A 83 -0.88 -9.12 -12.15
CA GLU A 83 -1.38 -10.23 -12.97
C GLU A 83 -1.70 -9.78 -14.41
N GLY A 84 -2.30 -8.59 -14.56
CA GLY A 84 -2.73 -8.07 -15.86
C GLY A 84 -1.60 -7.52 -16.74
N VAL A 85 -0.68 -6.75 -16.16
CA VAL A 85 0.41 -6.02 -16.86
C VAL A 85 1.78 -6.67 -16.66
N GLY A 86 1.87 -7.64 -15.75
CA GLY A 86 3.09 -8.37 -15.46
C GLY A 86 4.03 -7.65 -14.52
N PHE A 87 5.18 -8.28 -14.30
CA PHE A 87 6.27 -7.76 -13.50
C PHE A 87 6.70 -6.35 -13.93
N VAL A 88 6.78 -6.10 -15.25
CA VAL A 88 7.18 -4.77 -15.78
C VAL A 88 6.19 -3.69 -15.36
N GLY A 89 4.89 -3.97 -15.42
CA GLY A 89 3.85 -3.04 -14.95
C GLY A 89 3.93 -2.79 -13.45
N GLY A 90 4.16 -3.83 -12.66
CA GLY A 90 4.35 -3.72 -11.20
C GLY A 90 5.55 -2.85 -10.83
N VAL A 91 6.69 -3.07 -11.47
CA VAL A 91 7.91 -2.26 -11.26
C VAL A 91 7.66 -0.82 -11.68
N LEU A 92 7.03 -0.57 -12.83
CA LEU A 92 6.73 0.78 -13.29
C LEU A 92 5.85 1.54 -12.30
N LEU A 93 4.84 0.87 -11.73
CA LEU A 93 3.96 1.46 -10.71
C LEU A 93 4.73 1.78 -9.42
N ILE A 94 5.61 0.89 -8.95
CA ILE A 94 6.47 1.16 -7.79
C ILE A 94 7.39 2.36 -8.06
N VAL A 95 8.01 2.42 -9.24
CA VAL A 95 8.86 3.54 -9.64
C VAL A 95 8.06 4.85 -9.71
N ALA A 96 6.82 4.83 -10.20
CA ALA A 96 5.97 6.01 -10.24
C ALA A 96 5.67 6.55 -8.83
N PHE A 97 5.33 5.68 -7.86
CA PHE A 97 5.17 6.09 -6.46
C PHE A 97 6.47 6.59 -5.84
N PHE A 98 7.59 5.92 -6.12
CA PHE A 98 8.90 6.36 -5.65
C PHE A 98 9.23 7.76 -6.15
N LEU A 99 9.03 8.05 -7.43
CA LEU A 99 9.25 9.38 -8.01
C LEU A 99 8.33 10.44 -7.38
N LEU A 100 7.07 10.10 -7.11
CA LEU A 100 6.11 10.99 -6.46
C LEU A 100 6.54 11.34 -5.03
N ILE A 101 6.86 10.33 -4.22
CA ILE A 101 7.34 10.51 -2.84
C ILE A 101 8.66 11.29 -2.84
N PHE A 102 9.58 10.95 -3.73
CA PHE A 102 10.86 11.66 -3.87
C PHE A 102 10.63 13.15 -4.19
N ARG A 103 9.71 13.47 -5.10
CA ARG A 103 9.32 14.85 -5.40
C ARG A 103 8.77 15.56 -4.17
N TRP A 104 7.92 14.91 -3.37
CA TRP A 104 7.35 15.53 -2.16
C TRP A 104 8.41 15.78 -1.09
N ILE A 105 9.34 14.84 -0.87
CA ILE A 105 10.48 15.05 0.03
C ILE A 105 11.35 16.20 -0.47
N TRP A 106 11.58 16.28 -1.77
CA TRP A 106 12.32 17.39 -2.38
C TRP A 106 11.62 18.74 -2.17
N ILE A 107 10.30 18.80 -2.31
CA ILE A 107 9.48 19.98 -1.99
C ILE A 107 9.61 20.36 -0.51
N ALA A 108 9.55 19.38 0.40
CA ALA A 108 9.69 19.62 1.83
C ALA A 108 11.05 20.27 2.18
N MET A 109 12.14 19.79 1.58
CA MET A 109 13.49 20.33 1.79
C MET A 109 13.67 21.76 1.26
N HIS A 110 12.82 22.19 0.33
CA HIS A 110 12.85 23.52 -0.29
C HIS A 110 11.70 24.42 0.17
N ALA A 111 10.97 24.01 1.20
CA ALA A 111 9.90 24.81 1.77
C ALA A 111 10.45 26.11 2.38
N LYS A 112 9.64 27.17 2.33
CA LYS A 112 9.99 28.49 2.86
C LYS A 112 10.13 28.49 4.39
N ASP A 113 9.30 27.71 5.05
CA ASP A 113 9.07 27.72 6.49
C ASP A 113 9.02 26.29 7.05
N TYR A 114 9.39 26.16 8.33
CA TYR A 114 9.39 24.86 9.02
C TYR A 114 7.99 24.23 9.08
N PHE A 115 6.93 25.03 9.13
CA PHE A 115 5.56 24.51 9.13
C PHE A 115 5.21 23.87 7.78
N GLY A 116 5.50 24.55 6.67
CA GLY A 116 5.37 24.00 5.31
C GLY A 116 6.21 22.73 5.12
N MET A 117 7.44 22.70 5.62
CA MET A 117 8.30 21.50 5.60
C MET A 117 7.64 20.32 6.33
N CYS A 118 7.22 20.53 7.58
CA CYS A 118 6.57 19.48 8.39
C CYS A 118 5.27 18.99 7.77
N LEU A 119 4.48 19.88 7.17
CA LEU A 119 3.23 19.52 6.51
C LEU A 119 3.49 18.61 5.32
N VAL A 120 4.38 19.02 4.40
CA VAL A 120 4.73 18.20 3.22
C VAL A 120 5.37 16.87 3.64
N ALA A 121 6.24 16.88 4.66
CA ALA A 121 6.84 15.66 5.19
C ALA A 121 5.78 14.70 5.78
N GLY A 122 4.77 15.23 6.48
CA GLY A 122 3.64 14.46 6.99
C GLY A 122 2.82 13.83 5.87
N CYS A 123 2.46 14.62 4.84
CA CYS A 123 1.76 14.10 3.66
C CYS A 123 2.57 13.02 2.92
N ALA A 124 3.88 13.23 2.75
CA ALA A 124 4.79 12.26 2.13
C ALA A 124 4.89 10.97 2.96
N GLY A 125 4.96 11.09 4.29
CA GLY A 125 4.96 9.96 5.21
C GLY A 125 3.67 9.15 5.16
N MET A 126 2.51 9.81 5.13
CA MET A 126 1.22 9.14 4.96
C MET A 126 1.14 8.37 3.64
N LEU A 127 1.55 9.01 2.53
CA LEU A 127 1.56 8.37 1.21
C LEU A 127 2.50 7.15 1.19
N LEU A 128 3.69 7.30 1.76
CA LEU A 128 4.68 6.21 1.86
C LEU A 128 4.14 5.04 2.70
N ALA A 129 3.53 5.31 3.85
CA ALA A 129 2.95 4.27 4.70
C ALA A 129 1.86 3.49 3.95
N HIS A 130 0.93 4.19 3.27
CA HIS A 130 -0.14 3.53 2.52
C HIS A 130 0.40 2.66 1.37
N VAL A 131 1.38 3.16 0.60
CA VAL A 131 1.98 2.40 -0.51
C VAL A 131 2.76 1.19 0.02
N PHE A 132 3.56 1.39 1.07
CA PHE A 132 4.39 0.33 1.65
C PHE A 132 3.55 -0.77 2.30
N GLU A 133 2.52 -0.40 3.06
CA GLU A 133 1.61 -1.37 3.68
C GLU A 133 0.79 -2.11 2.63
N ASN A 134 0.21 -1.42 1.64
CA ASN A 134 -0.60 -2.06 0.60
C ASN A 134 0.22 -3.06 -0.23
N ILE A 135 1.40 -2.64 -0.71
CA ILE A 135 2.27 -3.55 -1.46
C ILE A 135 2.75 -4.67 -0.54
N GLY A 136 3.19 -4.36 0.68
CA GLY A 136 3.66 -5.32 1.68
C GLY A 136 2.65 -6.42 2.01
N MET A 137 1.37 -6.08 2.18
CA MET A 137 0.32 -7.07 2.43
C MET A 137 0.04 -7.93 1.19
N THR A 138 0.11 -7.36 -0.02
CA THR A 138 -0.15 -8.13 -1.27
C THR A 138 0.90 -9.19 -1.55
N ILE A 139 2.16 -8.95 -1.17
CA ILE A 139 3.26 -9.95 -1.24
C ILE A 139 3.42 -10.73 0.07
N GLY A 140 2.56 -10.49 1.06
CA GLY A 140 2.55 -11.15 2.37
C GLY A 140 3.80 -10.93 3.22
N LEU A 141 4.45 -9.76 3.10
CA LEU A 141 5.47 -9.28 4.04
C LEU A 141 4.86 -8.60 5.28
N MET A 142 3.62 -8.10 5.16
CA MET A 142 2.90 -7.44 6.25
C MET A 142 1.52 -8.06 6.47
N PRO A 143 0.94 -7.91 7.69
CA PRO A 143 -0.42 -8.33 7.94
C PRO A 143 -1.42 -7.52 7.11
N VAL A 144 -2.59 -8.11 6.85
CA VAL A 144 -3.67 -7.47 6.10
C VAL A 144 -4.31 -6.38 6.96
N THR A 145 -4.10 -5.12 6.57
CA THR A 145 -4.61 -3.93 7.29
C THR A 145 -5.85 -3.30 6.63
N GLY A 146 -6.14 -3.65 5.37
CA GLY A 146 -7.28 -3.12 4.62
C GLY A 146 -7.08 -1.68 4.15
N ILE A 147 -5.83 -1.30 3.86
CA ILE A 147 -5.49 0.06 3.43
C ILE A 147 -5.42 0.09 1.90
N PRO A 148 -6.27 0.91 1.24
CA PRO A 148 -6.29 1.01 -0.21
C PRO A 148 -5.08 1.76 -0.76
N LEU A 149 -4.57 1.29 -1.90
CA LEU A 149 -3.48 1.92 -2.63
C LEU A 149 -3.89 3.34 -3.09
N PRO A 150 -3.16 4.40 -2.69
CA PRO A 150 -3.47 5.77 -3.09
C PRO A 150 -3.59 5.93 -4.60
N PHE A 151 -4.54 6.74 -5.08
CA PHE A 151 -4.81 7.05 -6.50
C PHE A 151 -5.29 5.90 -7.40
N ILE A 152 -5.06 4.64 -7.02
CA ILE A 152 -5.33 3.47 -7.87
C ILE A 152 -6.51 2.65 -7.37
N SER A 153 -6.60 2.42 -6.06
CA SER A 153 -7.67 1.62 -5.46
C SER A 153 -9.02 2.30 -5.49
N TYR A 154 -10.08 1.49 -5.55
CA TYR A 154 -11.46 1.95 -5.52
C TYR A 154 -11.86 2.35 -4.09
N GLY A 155 -11.75 3.64 -3.78
CA GLY A 155 -12.14 4.19 -2.49
C GLY A 155 -12.30 5.71 -2.55
N GLY A 156 -13.54 6.18 -2.61
CA GLY A 156 -13.85 7.61 -2.83
C GLY A 156 -13.23 8.53 -1.76
N SER A 157 -13.33 8.15 -0.49
CA SER A 157 -12.74 8.93 0.61
C SER A 157 -11.21 8.93 0.57
N ASN A 158 -10.57 7.77 0.33
CA ASN A 158 -9.12 7.69 0.19
C ASN A 158 -8.64 8.55 -0.99
N LEU A 159 -9.32 8.48 -2.14
CA LEU A 159 -8.99 9.28 -3.30
C LEU A 159 -9.11 10.78 -2.99
N LEU A 160 -10.21 11.20 -2.37
CA LEU A 160 -10.44 12.59 -1.99
C LEU A 160 -9.36 13.11 -1.03
N THR A 161 -9.05 12.36 0.02
CA THR A 161 -7.99 12.72 0.99
C THR A 161 -6.62 12.84 0.32
N ASN A 162 -6.27 11.93 -0.59
CA ASN A 162 -5.02 12.02 -1.33
C ASN A 162 -4.99 13.22 -2.29
N MET A 163 -6.11 13.56 -2.93
CA MET A 163 -6.21 14.77 -3.76
C MET A 163 -6.04 16.05 -2.94
N ILE A 164 -6.62 16.10 -1.75
CA ILE A 164 -6.41 17.21 -0.82
C ILE A 164 -4.94 17.29 -0.42
N ALA A 165 -4.30 16.17 -0.10
CA ALA A 165 -2.87 16.13 0.24
C ALA A 165 -2.00 16.68 -0.90
N VAL A 166 -2.25 16.27 -2.16
CA VAL A 166 -1.59 16.83 -3.34
C VAL A 166 -1.77 18.36 -3.40
N GLY A 167 -3.00 18.84 -3.21
CA GLY A 167 -3.32 20.27 -3.23
C GLY A 167 -2.56 21.06 -2.17
N ILE A 168 -2.38 20.50 -0.97
CA ILE A 168 -1.62 21.18 0.09
C ILE A 168 -0.12 21.19 -0.25
N VAL A 169 0.44 20.08 -0.72
CA VAL A 169 1.86 20.00 -1.11
C VAL A 169 2.20 21.00 -2.20
N GLU A 170 1.35 21.10 -3.23
CA GLU A 170 1.54 22.07 -4.32
C GLU A 170 1.33 23.52 -3.85
N ASN A 171 0.43 23.78 -2.90
CA ASN A 171 0.27 25.11 -2.31
C ASN A 171 1.53 25.58 -1.56
N VAL A 172 2.16 24.68 -0.80
CA VAL A 172 3.44 24.95 -0.11
C VAL A 172 4.54 25.24 -1.14
N TRP A 173 4.59 24.46 -2.22
CA TRP A 173 5.55 24.67 -3.30
C TRP A 173 5.38 26.03 -4.00
N MET A 174 4.13 26.44 -4.28
CA MET A 174 3.83 27.73 -4.91
C MET A 174 4.23 28.94 -4.05
N ARG A 175 4.18 28.82 -2.72
CA ARG A 175 4.45 29.93 -1.79
C ARG A 175 5.94 30.10 -1.45
N ARG A 176 6.82 29.33 -2.06
CA ARG A 176 8.27 29.48 -1.90
C ARG A 176 8.73 30.86 -2.39
N PRO A 177 9.70 31.51 -1.72
CA PRO A 177 10.25 32.76 -2.20
C PRO A 177 10.99 32.48 -3.52
N GLU A 178 10.69 33.24 -4.57
CA GLU A 178 11.49 33.21 -5.79
C GLU A 178 12.93 33.57 -5.42
N LYS A 179 13.88 32.72 -5.83
CA LYS A 179 15.30 33.11 -5.82
C LYS A 179 15.43 34.26 -6.82
N LYS A 180 15.63 35.48 -6.30
CA LYS A 180 16.15 36.61 -7.08
C LYS A 180 17.59 36.34 -7.51
#